data_AF-A0A1Y4L2R2-F1
#
_entry.id   AF-A0A1Y4L2R2-F1
#
_cell.length_a   1.000
_cell.length_b   1.000
_cell.length_c   1.000
_cell.angle_alpha   90.00
_cell.angle_beta   90.00
_cell.angle_gamma   90.00
#
_symmetry.space_group_name_H-M   'P 1'
#
loop_
_entity.id
_entity.type
_entity.pdbx_description
1 polymer ?
#
loop_
_entity_poly.entity_id
_entity_poly.type
_entity_poly.pdbx_seq_one_letter_code
_entity_poly.pdbx_strand_id
1 'polypeptide(L)'
;MNETEKRRKELLAQARSMYRDDKGIPAVHPRYRASYQQIYGKDEEEERESSSFGIRAFLCILLFAVFVAADYKDTNIGGVERAAIVNQIQKGGSTVNIFKGKLP
;
A
#
# COMPACT_ATOMS: atom_id res chain seq x y z
N MET A 1 34.33 10.86 -22.06
CA MET A 1 33.74 9.70 -22.76
C MET A 1 34.22 9.73 -24.19
N ASN A 2 34.94 8.71 -24.60
CA ASN A 2 35.46 8.58 -25.96
C ASN A 2 34.31 8.16 -26.91
N GLU A 3 34.38 8.53 -28.20
CA GLU A 3 33.34 8.20 -29.19
C GLU A 3 33.16 6.68 -29.35
N THR A 4 34.23 5.92 -29.19
CA THR A 4 34.21 4.46 -29.16
C THR A 4 33.40 3.91 -27.99
N GLU A 5 33.46 4.56 -26.83
CA GLU A 5 32.71 4.13 -25.64
C GLU A 5 31.22 4.41 -25.79
N LYS A 6 30.85 5.53 -26.42
CA LYS A 6 29.45 5.86 -26.72
C LYS A 6 28.84 4.85 -27.68
N ARG A 7 29.52 4.56 -28.80
CA ARG A 7 29.08 3.54 -29.77
C ARG A 7 28.93 2.16 -29.12
N ARG A 8 29.86 1.79 -28.23
CA ARG A 8 29.77 0.53 -27.48
C ARG A 8 28.54 0.47 -26.57
N LYS A 9 28.21 1.57 -25.90
CA LYS A 9 27.00 1.67 -25.06
C LYS A 9 25.72 1.54 -25.87
N GLU A 10 25.64 2.21 -27.02
CA GLU A 10 24.48 2.16 -27.92
C GLU A 10 24.24 0.74 -28.47
N LEU A 11 25.30 0.06 -28.92
CA LEU A 11 25.21 -1.33 -29.39
C LEU A 11 24.75 -2.30 -28.28
N LEU A 12 25.24 -2.09 -27.06
CA LEU A 12 24.80 -2.87 -25.90
C LEU A 12 23.33 -2.63 -25.55
N ALA A 13 22.87 -1.37 -25.62
CA ALA A 13 21.47 -1.03 -25.39
C ALA A 13 20.55 -1.67 -26.44
N GLN A 14 20.96 -1.66 -27.72
CA GLN A 14 20.22 -2.29 -28.81
C GLN A 14 20.19 -3.83 -28.69
N ALA A 15 21.26 -4.45 -28.20
CA ALA A 15 21.27 -5.88 -27.92
C ALA A 15 20.32 -6.23 -26.76
N ARG A 16 20.35 -5.47 -25.66
CA ARG A 16 19.45 -5.68 -24.51
C ARG A 16 17.98 -5.58 -24.90
N SER A 17 17.62 -4.60 -25.75
CA SER A 17 16.24 -4.43 -26.22
C SER A 17 15.79 -5.58 -27.13
N MET A 18 16.68 -6.12 -27.97
CA MET A 18 16.38 -7.30 -28.81
C MET A 18 16.08 -8.56 -28.00
N TYR A 19 16.77 -8.77 -26.88
CA TYR A 19 16.65 -10.00 -26.08
C TYR A 19 15.52 -10.00 -25.03
N ARG A 20 14.64 -8.98 -25.01
CA ARG A 20 13.55 -8.83 -24.01
C ARG A 20 14.03 -9.09 -22.58
N ASP A 21 15.24 -8.65 -22.25
CA ASP A 21 15.81 -8.73 -20.90
C ASP A 21 15.25 -7.62 -19.97
N ASP A 22 14.05 -7.16 -20.30
CA ASP A 22 13.41 -5.91 -19.87
C ASP A 22 12.89 -5.96 -18.43
N LYS A 23 13.26 -6.98 -17.64
CA LYS A 23 12.61 -7.24 -16.35
C LYS A 23 13.50 -7.67 -15.19
N GLY A 24 14.82 -7.55 -15.27
CA GLY A 24 15.57 -7.71 -14.04
C GLY A 24 17.05 -7.44 -14.13
N ILE A 25 17.54 -6.75 -13.11
CA ILE A 25 18.95 -6.81 -12.70
C ILE A 25 19.34 -8.30 -12.71
N PRO A 26 20.37 -8.71 -13.47
CA PRO A 26 20.82 -10.10 -13.44
C PRO A 26 21.09 -10.51 -12.00
N ALA A 27 20.93 -11.78 -11.65
CA ALA A 27 21.15 -12.24 -10.28
C ALA A 27 22.61 -12.03 -9.85
N VAL A 28 22.91 -10.86 -9.27
CA VAL A 28 24.23 -10.49 -8.77
C VAL A 28 24.34 -10.94 -7.32
N HIS A 29 25.41 -11.68 -7.03
CA HIS A 29 25.70 -12.09 -5.66
C HIS A 29 25.88 -10.87 -4.73
N PRO A 30 25.34 -10.86 -3.49
CA PRO A 30 25.33 -9.69 -2.59
C PRO A 30 26.69 -9.02 -2.41
N ARG A 31 27.78 -9.82 -2.41
CA ARG A 31 29.16 -9.36 -2.31
C ARG A 31 29.57 -8.37 -3.42
N TYR A 32 29.04 -8.53 -4.63
CA TYR A 32 29.40 -7.72 -5.81
C TYR A 32 28.32 -6.72 -6.21
N ARG A 33 27.22 -6.66 -5.44
CA ARG A 33 26.09 -5.76 -5.70
C ARG A 33 26.54 -4.29 -5.77
N ALA A 34 27.40 -3.87 -4.85
CA ALA A 34 27.91 -2.50 -4.81
C ALA A 34 28.70 -2.12 -6.07
N SER A 35 29.56 -3.02 -6.54
CA SER A 35 30.36 -2.81 -7.76
C SER A 35 29.49 -2.80 -9.03
N TYR A 36 28.50 -3.69 -9.11
CA TYR A 36 27.54 -3.69 -10.22
C TYR A 36 26.74 -2.38 -10.26
N GLN A 37 26.20 -1.96 -9.11
CA GLN A 37 25.41 -0.74 -8.98
C GLN A 37 26.24 0.53 -9.27
N GLN A 38 27.54 0.54 -8.97
CA GLN A 38 28.43 1.64 -9.34
C GLN A 38 28.62 1.78 -10.86
N ILE A 39 28.60 0.69 -11.60
CA ILE A 39 28.90 0.65 -13.05
C ILE A 39 27.62 0.78 -13.89
N TYR A 40 26.51 0.19 -13.43
CA TYR A 40 25.25 0.09 -14.18
C TYR A 40 24.06 0.75 -13.48
N GLY A 41 24.14 1.00 -12.17
CA GLY A 41 23.02 1.52 -11.38
C GLY A 41 22.65 2.98 -11.64
N LYS A 42 23.48 3.75 -12.37
CA LYS A 42 23.16 5.14 -12.72
C LYS A 42 22.02 5.27 -13.74
N ASP A 43 21.91 4.31 -14.65
CA ASP A 43 20.82 4.25 -15.63
C ASP A 43 19.54 3.67 -15.00
N GLU A 44 19.68 2.95 -13.87
CA GLU A 44 18.59 2.32 -13.10
C GLU A 44 18.01 3.25 -12.01
N GLU A 45 18.71 4.35 -11.65
CA GLU A 45 18.22 5.32 -10.66
C GLU A 45 17.00 6.11 -11.16
N GLU A 46 16.85 6.27 -12.48
CA GLU A 46 15.67 6.87 -13.10
C GLU A 46 14.42 5.96 -12.99
N GLU A 47 14.61 4.65 -12.84
CA GLU A 47 13.56 3.65 -12.57
C GLU A 47 13.46 3.27 -11.08
N ARG A 48 13.93 4.12 -10.16
CA ARG A 48 13.62 3.92 -8.74
C ARG A 48 12.10 3.93 -8.57
N GLU A 49 11.58 2.75 -8.31
CA GLU A 49 10.20 2.45 -7.91
C GLU A 49 9.59 3.66 -7.22
N SER A 50 8.69 4.35 -7.92
CA SER A 50 8.05 5.55 -7.39
C SER A 50 7.39 5.17 -6.07
N SER A 51 8.04 5.55 -4.96
CA SER A 51 7.67 5.04 -3.66
C SER A 51 6.31 5.63 -3.28
N SER A 52 5.24 4.84 -3.44
CA SER A 52 3.87 5.26 -3.14
C SER A 52 3.59 5.43 -1.64
N PHE A 53 4.62 5.30 -0.79
CA PHE A 53 4.52 5.44 0.66
C PHE A 53 3.91 6.78 1.09
N GLY A 54 4.33 7.89 0.46
CA GLY A 54 3.82 9.23 0.80
C GLY A 54 2.31 9.38 0.52
N ILE A 55 1.86 8.91 -0.65
CA ILE A 55 0.43 8.96 -1.03
C ILE A 55 -0.39 8.07 -0.11
N ARG A 56 0.10 6.86 0.20
CA ARG A 56 -0.57 5.94 1.14
C ARG A 56 -0.69 6.56 2.53
N ALA A 57 0.39 7.13 3.06
CA ALA A 57 0.39 7.81 4.36
C ALA A 57 -0.57 9.00 4.39
N PHE A 58 -0.56 9.82 3.33
CA PHE A 58 -1.46 10.96 3.20
C PHE A 58 -2.93 10.53 3.17
N LEU A 59 -3.28 9.52 2.37
CA LEU A 59 -4.64 8.96 2.32
C LEU A 59 -5.08 8.41 3.67
N CYS A 60 -4.19 7.71 4.40
CA CYS A 60 -4.50 7.23 5.75
C CYS A 60 -4.82 8.37 6.72
N ILE A 61 -4.01 9.43 6.73
CA ILE A 61 -4.21 10.59 7.60
C ILE A 61 -5.52 11.32 7.23
N LEU A 62 -5.79 11.49 5.94
CA LEU A 62 -7.00 12.15 5.45
C LEU A 62 -8.26 11.37 5.84
N LEU A 63 -8.28 10.06 5.61
CA LEU A 63 -9.40 9.19 6.00
C LEU A 63 -9.60 9.21 7.52
N PHE A 64 -8.51 9.19 8.29
CA PHE A 64 -8.58 9.28 9.75
C PHE A 64 -9.15 10.62 10.21
N ALA A 65 -8.73 11.74 9.63
CA ALA A 65 -9.26 13.07 9.95
C ALA A 65 -10.76 13.20 9.63
N VAL A 66 -11.20 12.65 8.49
CA VAL A 66 -12.63 12.59 8.13
C VAL A 66 -13.42 11.74 9.12
N PHE A 67 -12.91 10.57 9.51
CA PHE A 67 -13.55 9.71 10.49
C PHE A 67 -13.72 10.40 11.85
N VAL A 68 -12.64 11.03 12.33
CA VAL A 68 -12.65 11.80 13.57
C VAL A 68 -13.65 12.95 13.49
N ALA A 69 -13.67 13.71 12.39
CA ALA A 69 -14.63 14.78 12.20
C ALA A 69 -16.08 14.28 12.12
N ALA A 70 -16.33 13.10 11.54
CA ALA A 70 -17.64 12.49 11.48
C ALA A 70 -18.13 12.06 12.87
N ASP A 71 -17.24 11.53 13.71
CA ASP A 71 -17.53 11.14 15.10
C ASP A 71 -17.80 12.37 15.98
N TYR A 72 -17.01 13.45 15.83
CA TYR A 72 -17.25 14.71 16.54
C TYR A 72 -18.56 15.40 16.16
N LYS A 73 -19.03 15.22 14.93
CA LYS A 73 -20.24 15.89 14.43
C LYS A 73 -21.52 15.09 14.68
N ASP A 74 -21.46 13.95 15.37
CA ASP A 74 -22.59 13.01 15.53
C ASP A 74 -23.35 12.86 14.20
N THR A 75 -22.60 12.79 13.10
CA THR A 75 -23.21 12.86 11.78
C THR A 75 -23.94 11.55 11.62
N ASN A 76 -25.27 11.63 11.70
CA ASN A 76 -26.19 10.51 11.68
C ASN A 76 -26.15 9.86 10.29
N ILE A 77 -25.12 9.06 10.04
CA ILE A 77 -24.94 8.28 8.82
C ILE A 77 -25.99 7.17 8.88
N GLY A 78 -27.16 7.49 8.33
CA GLY A 78 -28.21 6.53 8.08
C GLY A 78 -29.25 6.37 9.18
N GLY A 79 -29.79 7.45 9.77
CA GLY A 79 -31.11 7.49 10.44
C GLY A 79 -31.35 6.50 11.59
N VAL A 80 -30.36 5.69 11.98
CA VAL A 80 -30.45 4.74 13.07
C VAL A 80 -29.83 5.41 14.28
N GLU A 81 -30.71 6.02 15.06
CA GLU A 81 -30.38 6.59 16.35
C GLU A 81 -29.67 5.53 17.22
N ARG A 82 -28.49 5.85 17.75
CA ARG A 82 -27.71 4.95 18.62
C ARG A 82 -28.58 4.39 19.78
N ALA A 83 -29.53 5.19 20.25
CA ALA A 83 -30.52 4.81 21.26
C ALA A 83 -31.48 3.69 20.82
N ALA A 84 -31.82 3.60 19.54
CA ALA A 84 -32.67 2.55 18.99
C ALA A 84 -31.96 1.19 18.96
N ILE A 85 -30.65 1.17 18.63
CA ILE A 85 -29.83 -0.05 18.65
C ILE A 85 -29.69 -0.57 20.08
N VAL A 86 -29.35 0.30 21.04
CA VAL A 86 -29.19 -0.09 22.45
C VAL A 86 -30.51 -0.62 23.02
N ASN A 87 -31.64 0.02 22.71
CA ASN A 87 -32.95 -0.48 23.10
C ASN A 87 -33.30 -1.85 22.50
N GLN A 88 -32.95 -2.09 21.24
CA GLN A 88 -33.17 -3.40 20.60
C GLN A 88 -32.31 -4.50 21.24
N ILE A 89 -31.04 -4.21 21.56
CA ILE A 89 -30.14 -5.14 22.25
C ILE A 89 -30.67 -5.46 23.66
N GLN A 90 -31.12 -4.45 24.39
CA GLN A 90 -31.65 -4.64 25.75
C GLN A 90 -32.96 -5.44 25.77
N LYS A 91 -33.84 -5.24 24.78
CA LYS A 91 -35.03 -6.08 24.60
C LYS A 91 -34.67 -7.54 24.27
N GLY A 92 -33.65 -7.77 23.43
CA GLY A 92 -33.14 -9.11 23.13
C GLY A 92 -32.45 -9.82 24.30
N GLY A 93 -31.75 -9.09 25.17
CA GLY A 93 -31.17 -9.64 26.41
C GLY A 93 -32.20 -10.01 27.47
N SER A 94 -33.33 -9.29 27.49
CA SER A 94 -34.41 -9.52 28.47
C SER A 94 -35.18 -10.81 28.17
N THR A 95 -35.35 -11.19 26.90
CA THR A 95 -35.99 -12.46 26.52
C THR A 95 -35.11 -13.68 26.83
N VAL A 96 -33.78 -13.55 26.72
CA VAL A 96 -32.82 -14.60 27.12
C VAL A 96 -32.88 -14.85 28.63
N ASN A 97 -33.06 -13.81 29.45
CA ASN A 97 -33.20 -13.95 30.90
C ASN A 97 -34.55 -14.57 31.32
N ILE A 98 -35.62 -14.35 30.55
CA ILE A 98 -36.93 -15.00 30.79
C ILE A 98 -36.87 -16.50 30.52
N PHE A 99 -36.14 -16.95 29.49
CA PHE A 99 -35.97 -18.38 29.19
C PHE A 99 -35.04 -19.10 30.17
N LYS A 100 -34.10 -18.41 30.81
CA LYS A 100 -33.23 -18.99 31.85
C LYS A 100 -33.91 -19.17 33.21
N GLY A 101 -35.03 -18.49 33.46
CA GLY A 101 -35.76 -18.53 34.74
C GLY A 101 -36.90 -19.56 34.81
N LYS A 102 -37.05 -20.42 33.79
CA LYS A 102 -38.15 -21.40 33.71
C LYS A 102 -37.61 -22.77 33.31
N LEU A 103 -36.84 -23.40 34.21
CA LEU A 103 -36.72 -24.86 34.24
C LEU A 103 -37.48 -25.37 35.47
N PRO A 104 -38.31 -26.44 35.34
CA PRO A 104 -38.94 -27.13 36.47
C PRO A 104 -37.92 -27.84 37.36
#